data_AF-A0A7S2JDK7-F1
#
_entry.id   AF-A0A7S2JDK7-F1
#
_cell.length_a   1.000
_cell.length_b   1.000
_cell.length_c   1.000
_cell.angle_alpha   90.00
_cell.angle_beta   90.00
_cell.angle_gamma   90.00
#
_symmetry.space_group_name_H-M   'P 1'
#
loop_
_entity.id
_entity.type
_entity.pdbx_description
1 polymer ?
#
loop_
_entity_poly.entity_id
_entity_poly.type
_entity_poly.pdbx_seq_one_letter_code
_entity_poly.pdbx_strand_id
1 'polypeptide(L)'
;MQKDAAVHKRVDELTNMTESTFKVINERFEEMVRVSRARMGQIEKDLVEGTAGLRADCRSEIERVRADYEQEAARLDVDLGDLHTKYDVAKQEIGFLQEKVVEHREWAQRQLTETATATRAVQVDSQEGLAATTKMLNALRDDAVAFREKMGNYVGILQHTSDKRGDAIVSLEAQRGKIRHDLDVLAGDHKAYTGDMDSWADDVRAKVERLFRALEPSKGEWRIHRAHKRAKDLKKPLAIKSPVFSVRGLKEVQLEFFPEGTNNSPEGKAVLRAYLPKGALVRFQIWVGFSSDGPMETKPNGSLAFDMFVDDWQSQIQDDGSLPVVLTMLKDLTEEDESLSTEVRIESH
;
A
#
# COMPACT_ATOMS: atom_id res chain seq x y z
N MET A 1 117.78 96.22 -159.83
CA MET A 1 117.75 94.76 -160.08
C MET A 1 118.12 93.87 -158.89
N GLN A 2 118.92 94.30 -157.90
CA GLN A 2 119.21 93.46 -156.70
C GLN A 2 118.16 93.51 -155.57
N LYS A 3 117.23 94.47 -155.57
CA LYS A 3 116.21 94.62 -154.51
C LYS A 3 115.04 93.63 -154.63
N ASP A 4 114.68 93.18 -155.84
CA ASP A 4 113.52 92.31 -156.06
C ASP A 4 113.74 90.87 -155.59
N ALA A 5 114.96 90.34 -155.71
CA ALA A 5 115.29 88.98 -155.25
C ALA A 5 115.23 88.81 -153.72
N ALA A 6 115.59 89.86 -152.96
CA ALA A 6 115.51 89.85 -151.50
C ALA A 6 114.06 89.96 -150.99
N VAL A 7 113.20 90.66 -151.73
CA VAL A 7 111.77 90.75 -151.43
C VAL A 7 111.09 89.40 -151.70
N HIS A 8 111.35 88.77 -152.85
CA HIS A 8 110.80 87.44 -153.16
C HIS A 8 111.17 86.39 -152.12
N LYS A 9 112.44 86.32 -151.69
CA LYS A 9 112.87 85.36 -150.65
C LYS A 9 112.15 85.58 -149.31
N ARG A 10 111.95 86.84 -148.92
CA ARG A 10 111.28 87.19 -147.65
C ARG A 10 109.77 86.95 -147.71
N VAL A 11 109.16 87.12 -148.89
CA VAL A 11 107.76 86.75 -149.16
C VAL A 11 107.58 85.23 -149.10
N ASP A 12 108.51 84.45 -149.66
CA ASP A 12 108.47 82.99 -149.58
C ASP A 12 108.67 82.48 -148.13
N GLU A 13 109.59 83.08 -147.38
CA GLU A 13 109.78 82.79 -145.95
C GLU A 13 108.52 83.12 -145.12
N LEU A 14 107.89 84.27 -145.38
CA LEU A 14 106.62 84.65 -144.73
C LEU A 14 105.47 83.73 -145.13
N THR A 15 105.40 83.30 -146.39
CA THR A 15 104.38 82.37 -146.89
C THR A 15 104.54 81.01 -146.21
N ASN A 16 105.76 80.48 -146.15
CA ASN A 16 106.07 79.22 -145.46
C ASN A 16 105.79 79.30 -143.95
N MET A 17 106.12 80.41 -143.29
CA MET A 17 105.76 80.63 -141.88
C MET A 17 104.25 80.70 -141.68
N THR A 18 103.52 81.35 -142.59
CA THR A 18 102.07 81.47 -142.55
C THR A 18 101.41 80.11 -142.74
N GLU A 19 101.83 79.32 -143.73
CA GLU A 19 101.37 77.95 -143.95
C GLU A 19 101.66 77.03 -142.76
N SER A 20 102.87 77.11 -142.19
CA SER A 20 103.23 76.37 -140.98
C SER A 20 102.33 76.75 -139.79
N THR A 21 102.07 78.04 -139.60
CA THR A 21 101.18 78.54 -138.54
C THR A 21 99.75 78.06 -138.75
N PHE A 22 99.22 78.13 -139.97
CA PHE A 22 97.88 77.60 -140.30
C PHE A 22 97.79 76.10 -140.09
N LYS A 23 98.83 75.34 -140.42
CA LYS A 23 98.90 73.90 -140.18
C LYS A 23 98.85 73.57 -138.69
N VAL A 24 99.65 74.25 -137.86
CA VAL A 24 99.65 74.07 -136.40
C VAL A 24 98.29 74.48 -135.79
N ILE A 25 97.69 75.56 -136.28
CA ILE A 25 96.35 75.98 -135.85
C ILE A 25 95.30 74.94 -136.23
N ASN A 26 95.34 74.41 -137.46
CA ASN A 26 94.42 73.38 -137.92
C ASN A 26 94.56 72.08 -137.10
N GLU A 27 95.78 71.61 -136.87
CA GLU A 27 96.06 70.45 -136.01
C GLU A 27 95.53 70.66 -134.59
N ARG A 28 95.67 71.88 -134.03
CA ARG A 28 95.12 72.21 -132.70
C ARG A 28 93.59 72.26 -132.68
N PHE A 29 92.95 72.76 -133.74
CA PHE A 29 91.49 72.74 -133.86
C PHE A 29 90.96 71.32 -134.03
N GLU A 30 91.61 70.49 -134.86
CA GLU A 30 91.29 69.08 -135.03
C GLU A 30 91.42 68.33 -133.70
N GLU A 31 92.49 68.58 -132.94
CA GLU A 31 92.69 67.99 -131.63
C GLU A 31 91.66 68.48 -130.60
N MET A 32 91.31 69.76 -130.60
CA MET A 32 90.26 70.31 -129.74
C MET A 32 88.89 69.68 -130.06
N VAL A 33 88.57 69.51 -131.35
CA VAL A 33 87.35 68.84 -131.80
C VAL A 33 87.37 67.37 -131.41
N ARG A 34 88.52 66.69 -131.52
CA ARG A 34 88.69 65.29 -131.09
C ARG A 34 88.44 65.13 -129.60
N VAL A 35 89.05 65.99 -128.77
CA VAL A 35 88.86 65.99 -127.30
C VAL A 35 87.42 66.34 -126.94
N SER A 36 86.83 67.33 -127.59
CA SER A 36 85.43 67.72 -127.35
C SER A 36 84.45 66.60 -127.72
N ARG A 37 84.64 65.91 -128.85
CA ARG A 37 83.85 64.74 -129.24
C ARG A 37 84.03 63.57 -128.27
N ALA A 38 85.26 63.30 -127.85
CA ALA A 38 85.53 62.25 -126.86
C ALA A 38 84.84 62.55 -125.52
N ARG A 39 84.90 63.81 -125.06
CA ARG A 39 84.21 64.25 -123.84
C ARG A 39 82.69 64.19 -123.97
N MET A 40 82.14 64.61 -125.11
CA MET A 40 80.69 64.52 -125.37
C MET A 40 80.24 63.06 -125.39
N GLY A 41 80.98 62.19 -126.06
CA GLY A 41 80.70 60.75 -126.10
C GLY A 41 80.78 60.10 -124.72
N GLN A 42 81.69 60.55 -123.84
CA GLN A 42 81.74 60.09 -122.45
C GLN A 42 80.52 60.57 -121.66
N ILE A 43 80.12 61.83 -121.78
CA ILE A 43 78.93 62.38 -121.11
C ILE A 43 77.66 61.65 -121.56
N GLU A 44 77.51 61.41 -122.87
CA GLU A 44 76.38 60.65 -123.41
C GLU A 44 76.36 59.22 -122.87
N LYS A 45 77.51 58.56 -122.82
CA LYS A 45 77.65 57.22 -122.24
C LYS A 45 77.26 57.22 -120.75
N ASP A 46 77.81 58.13 -119.96
CA ASP A 46 77.53 58.24 -118.53
C ASP A 46 76.04 58.56 -118.27
N LEU A 47 75.41 59.38 -119.12
CA LEU A 47 73.98 59.71 -119.03
C LEU A 47 73.11 58.49 -119.34
N VAL A 48 73.46 57.73 -120.39
CA VAL A 48 72.73 56.51 -120.78
C VAL A 48 72.88 55.44 -119.70
N GLU A 49 74.10 55.20 -119.21
CA GLU A 49 74.37 54.23 -118.14
C GLU A 49 73.68 54.63 -116.83
N GLY A 50 73.76 55.90 -116.44
CA GLY A 50 73.08 56.42 -115.24
C GLY A 50 71.55 56.33 -115.34
N THR A 51 70.97 56.68 -116.49
CA THR A 51 69.52 56.56 -116.71
C THR A 51 69.07 55.10 -116.72
N ALA A 52 69.88 54.20 -117.30
CA ALA A 52 69.61 52.76 -117.29
C ALA A 52 69.69 52.18 -115.87
N GLY A 53 70.68 52.60 -115.08
CA GLY A 53 70.84 52.25 -113.67
C GLY A 53 69.64 52.68 -112.84
N LEU A 54 69.27 53.97 -112.89
CA LEU A 54 68.11 54.50 -112.17
C LEU A 54 66.79 53.79 -112.52
N ARG A 55 66.61 53.42 -113.80
CA ARG A 55 65.43 52.63 -114.22
C ARG A 55 65.48 51.20 -113.70
N ALA A 56 66.65 50.58 -113.63
CA ALA A 56 66.82 49.25 -113.06
C ALA A 56 66.55 49.27 -111.55
N ASP A 57 67.12 50.22 -110.82
CA ASP A 57 66.91 50.40 -109.38
C ASP A 57 65.43 50.69 -109.07
N CYS A 58 64.79 51.58 -109.85
CA CYS A 58 63.37 51.87 -109.69
C CYS A 58 62.49 50.64 -109.94
N ARG A 59 62.80 49.81 -110.96
CA ARG A 59 62.09 48.54 -111.17
C ARG A 59 62.31 47.56 -110.02
N SER A 60 63.54 47.43 -109.54
CA SER A 60 63.89 46.57 -108.39
C SER A 60 63.12 47.00 -107.13
N GLU A 61 63.05 48.29 -106.85
CA GLU A 61 62.28 48.82 -105.71
C GLU A 61 60.77 48.62 -105.89
N ILE A 62 60.23 48.81 -107.09
CA ILE A 62 58.82 48.51 -107.38
C ILE A 62 58.51 47.03 -107.15
N GLU A 63 59.38 46.13 -107.62
CA GLU A 63 59.22 44.69 -107.42
C GLU A 63 59.33 44.30 -105.94
N ARG A 64 60.26 44.90 -105.20
CA ARG A 64 60.40 44.70 -103.75
C ARG A 64 59.16 45.14 -102.99
N VAL A 65 58.70 46.37 -103.21
CA VAL A 65 57.50 46.91 -102.54
C VAL A 65 56.26 46.08 -102.90
N ARG A 66 56.17 45.63 -104.16
CA ARG A 66 55.08 44.76 -104.60
C ARG A 66 55.13 43.41 -103.88
N ALA A 67 56.31 42.79 -103.78
CA ALA A 67 56.47 41.51 -103.08
C ALA A 67 56.14 41.64 -101.58
N ASP A 68 56.61 42.70 -100.92
CA ASP A 68 56.29 42.99 -99.52
C ASP A 68 54.78 43.20 -99.33
N TYR A 69 54.14 43.93 -100.23
CA TYR A 69 52.68 44.14 -100.20
C TYR A 69 51.91 42.83 -100.41
N GLU A 70 52.29 42.02 -101.40
CA GLU A 70 51.65 40.72 -101.67
C GLU A 70 51.83 39.76 -100.47
N GLN A 71 53.00 39.76 -99.83
CA GLN A 71 53.26 38.98 -98.62
C GLN A 71 52.42 39.45 -97.43
N GLU A 72 52.34 40.76 -97.20
CA GLU A 72 51.57 41.34 -96.10
C GLU A 72 50.06 41.15 -96.31
N ALA A 73 49.58 41.29 -97.55
CA ALA A 73 48.20 40.99 -97.91
C ALA A 73 47.86 39.51 -97.65
N ALA A 74 48.73 38.59 -98.05
CA ALA A 74 48.55 37.16 -97.79
C ALA A 74 48.55 36.86 -96.28
N ARG A 75 49.41 37.51 -95.50
CA ARG A 75 49.43 37.38 -94.03
C ARG A 75 48.11 37.86 -93.41
N LEU A 76 47.61 39.03 -93.81
CA LEU A 76 46.37 39.59 -93.30
C LEU A 76 45.15 38.72 -93.66
N ASP A 77 45.13 38.12 -94.85
CA ASP A 77 44.08 37.17 -95.24
C ASP A 77 44.07 35.92 -94.35
N VAL A 78 45.25 35.39 -94.01
CA VAL A 78 45.39 34.27 -93.06
C VAL A 78 44.92 34.67 -91.67
N ASP A 79 45.39 35.81 -91.14
CA ASP A 79 45.00 36.30 -89.82
C ASP A 79 43.48 36.55 -89.72
N LEU A 80 42.86 37.07 -90.78
CA LEU A 80 41.41 37.27 -90.86
C LEU A 80 40.65 35.94 -90.88
N GLY A 81 41.14 34.95 -91.63
CA GLY A 81 40.59 33.59 -91.64
C GLY A 81 40.65 32.91 -90.27
N ASP A 82 41.79 33.04 -89.59
CA ASP A 82 41.98 32.54 -88.22
C ASP A 82 41.03 33.24 -87.23
N LEU A 83 40.85 34.56 -87.37
CA LEU A 83 39.96 35.32 -86.51
C LEU A 83 38.49 34.93 -86.70
N HIS A 84 38.03 34.72 -87.94
CA HIS A 84 36.69 34.20 -88.20
C HIS A 84 36.48 32.81 -87.60
N THR A 85 37.46 31.92 -87.74
CA THR A 85 37.40 30.57 -87.16
C THR A 85 37.30 30.63 -85.63
N LYS A 86 38.12 31.48 -84.98
CA LYS A 86 38.04 31.70 -83.52
C LYS A 86 36.71 32.30 -83.09
N TYR A 87 36.17 33.24 -83.87
CA TYR A 87 34.86 33.84 -83.61
C TYR A 87 33.74 32.79 -83.68
N ASP A 88 33.76 31.92 -84.69
CA ASP A 88 32.74 30.88 -84.86
C ASP A 88 32.80 29.85 -83.73
N VAL A 89 34.01 29.44 -83.31
CA VAL A 89 34.19 28.55 -82.14
C VAL A 89 33.67 29.21 -80.87
N ALA A 90 34.05 30.45 -80.59
CA ALA A 90 33.59 31.18 -79.41
C ALA A 90 32.06 31.35 -79.41
N LYS A 91 31.47 31.61 -80.58
CA LYS A 91 30.01 31.70 -80.74
C LYS A 91 29.31 30.37 -80.45
N GLN A 92 29.87 29.25 -80.92
CA GLN A 92 29.36 27.91 -80.61
C GLN A 92 29.46 27.60 -79.11
N GLU A 93 30.59 27.91 -78.48
CA GLU A 93 30.79 27.72 -77.05
C GLU A 93 29.81 28.55 -76.22
N ILE A 94 29.61 29.83 -76.58
CA ILE A 94 28.62 30.69 -75.93
C ILE A 94 27.21 30.11 -76.08
N GLY A 95 26.83 29.65 -77.27
CA GLY A 95 25.54 29.02 -77.51
C GLY A 95 25.33 27.77 -76.65
N PHE A 96 26.32 26.89 -76.59
CA PHE A 96 26.31 25.70 -75.74
C PHE A 96 26.16 26.04 -74.26
N LEU A 97 26.92 27.03 -73.77
CA LEU A 97 26.84 27.47 -72.37
C LEU A 97 25.48 28.08 -72.04
N GLN A 98 24.91 28.87 -72.96
CA GLN A 98 23.55 29.42 -72.78
C GLN A 98 22.50 28.32 -72.67
N GLU A 99 22.54 27.32 -73.55
CA GLU A 99 21.64 26.18 -73.51
C GLU A 99 21.78 25.41 -72.18
N LYS A 100 23.02 25.14 -71.75
CA LYS A 100 23.29 24.46 -70.48
C LYS A 100 22.80 25.24 -69.26
N VAL A 101 22.95 26.56 -69.25
CA VAL A 101 22.43 27.41 -68.17
C VAL A 101 20.91 27.36 -68.10
N VAL A 102 20.22 27.37 -69.24
CA VAL A 102 18.76 27.24 -69.29
C VAL A 102 18.32 25.86 -68.80
N GLU A 103 18.96 24.79 -69.26
CA GLU A 103 18.67 23.42 -68.83
C GLU A 103 18.85 23.25 -67.31
N HIS A 104 19.96 23.75 -66.76
CA HIS A 104 20.20 23.72 -65.31
C HIS A 104 19.20 24.54 -64.52
N ARG A 105 18.81 25.72 -65.03
CA ARG A 105 17.78 26.56 -64.40
C ARG A 105 16.44 25.83 -64.36
N GLU A 106 16.00 25.23 -65.47
CA GLU A 106 14.76 24.47 -65.53
C GLU A 106 14.80 23.25 -64.60
N TRP A 107 15.91 22.52 -64.61
CA TRP A 107 16.10 21.38 -63.70
C TRP A 107 16.00 21.81 -62.24
N ALA A 108 16.70 22.88 -61.83
CA ALA A 108 16.64 23.39 -60.46
C ALA A 108 15.22 23.85 -60.09
N GLN A 109 14.49 24.49 -61.02
CA GLN A 109 13.13 24.93 -60.79
C GLN A 109 12.15 23.75 -60.63
N ARG A 110 12.33 22.67 -61.41
CA ARG A 110 11.57 21.41 -61.22
C ARG A 110 11.84 20.82 -59.84
N GLN A 111 13.12 20.70 -59.44
CA GLN A 111 13.50 20.17 -58.14
C GLN A 111 12.95 20.98 -56.96
N LEU A 112 13.00 22.31 -57.05
CA LEU A 112 12.42 23.19 -56.03
C LEU A 112 10.90 23.01 -55.94
N THR A 113 10.22 22.85 -57.07
CA THR A 113 8.77 22.67 -57.10
C THR A 113 8.39 21.31 -56.49
N GLU A 114 9.07 20.23 -56.89
CA GLU A 114 8.88 18.89 -56.32
C GLU A 114 9.10 18.90 -54.80
N THR A 115 10.22 19.46 -54.35
CA THR A 115 10.54 19.56 -52.91
C THR A 115 9.48 20.38 -52.17
N ALA A 116 9.05 21.52 -52.72
CA ALA A 116 8.01 22.33 -52.10
C ALA A 116 6.66 21.60 -52.00
N THR A 117 6.28 20.81 -53.01
CA THR A 117 5.07 19.98 -52.95
C THR A 117 5.18 18.87 -51.93
N ALA A 118 6.33 18.18 -51.85
CA ALA A 118 6.59 17.14 -50.85
C ALA A 118 6.56 17.71 -49.42
N THR A 119 7.17 18.88 -49.19
CA THR A 119 7.12 19.55 -47.88
C THR A 119 5.68 19.92 -47.49
N ARG A 120 4.86 20.43 -48.43
CA ARG A 120 3.45 20.73 -48.14
C ARG A 120 2.66 19.46 -47.81
N ALA A 121 2.88 18.36 -48.52
CA ALA A 121 2.20 17.09 -48.23
C ALA A 121 2.53 16.61 -46.80
N VAL A 122 3.82 16.58 -46.43
CA VAL A 122 4.25 16.20 -45.08
C VAL A 122 3.67 17.15 -44.01
N GLN A 123 3.55 18.44 -44.31
CA GLN A 123 2.96 19.41 -43.38
C GLN A 123 1.47 19.16 -43.16
N VAL A 124 0.71 18.81 -44.22
CA VAL A 124 -0.70 18.43 -44.10
C VAL A 124 -0.85 17.14 -43.29
N ASP A 125 -0.08 16.10 -43.61
CA ASP A 125 -0.11 14.83 -42.87
C ASP A 125 0.22 15.02 -41.38
N SER A 126 1.19 15.87 -41.08
CA SER A 126 1.56 16.23 -39.70
C SER A 126 0.42 16.96 -38.97
N GLN A 127 -0.26 17.89 -39.64
CA GLN A 127 -1.41 18.60 -39.07
C GLN A 127 -2.61 17.68 -38.84
N GLU A 128 -2.90 16.78 -39.79
CA GLU A 128 -3.96 15.78 -39.64
C GLU A 128 -3.64 14.79 -38.51
N GLY A 129 -2.38 14.34 -38.41
CA GLY A 129 -1.90 13.50 -37.32
C GLY A 129 -2.02 14.20 -35.95
N LEU A 130 -1.68 15.48 -35.86
CA LEU A 130 -1.87 16.29 -34.66
C LEU A 130 -3.35 16.42 -34.29
N ALA A 131 -4.22 16.67 -35.28
CA ALA A 131 -5.66 16.79 -35.04
C ALA A 131 -6.28 15.47 -34.57
N ALA A 132 -5.88 14.34 -35.18
CA ALA A 132 -6.33 13.01 -34.80
C ALA A 132 -5.87 12.63 -33.39
N THR A 133 -4.59 12.86 -33.05
CA THR A 133 -4.06 12.60 -31.70
C THR A 133 -4.72 13.49 -30.65
N THR A 134 -4.96 14.77 -30.95
CA THR A 134 -5.69 15.69 -30.06
C THR A 134 -7.13 15.20 -29.81
N LYS A 135 -7.82 14.74 -30.86
CA LYS A 135 -9.18 14.19 -30.73
C LYS A 135 -9.20 12.92 -29.87
N MET A 136 -8.25 12.01 -30.07
CA MET A 136 -8.12 10.81 -29.23
C MET A 136 -7.83 11.17 -27.77
N LEU A 137 -6.94 12.14 -27.52
CA LEU A 137 -6.60 12.57 -26.18
C LEU A 137 -7.82 13.17 -25.44
N ASN A 138 -8.62 13.96 -26.14
CA ASN A 138 -9.88 14.48 -25.59
C ASN A 138 -10.89 13.35 -25.29
N ALA A 139 -11.05 12.38 -26.20
CA ALA A 139 -11.94 11.24 -25.96
C ALA A 139 -11.50 10.42 -24.73
N LEU A 140 -10.20 10.13 -24.60
CA LEU A 140 -9.65 9.43 -23.44
C LEU A 140 -9.84 10.22 -22.14
N ARG A 141 -9.71 11.55 -22.19
CA ARG A 141 -9.96 12.41 -21.03
C ARG A 141 -11.42 12.33 -20.61
N ASP A 142 -12.35 12.41 -21.55
CA ASP A 142 -13.78 12.37 -21.27
C ASP A 142 -14.20 10.98 -20.73
N ASP A 143 -13.64 9.89 -21.29
CA ASP A 143 -13.82 8.53 -20.77
C ASP A 143 -13.30 8.38 -19.33
N ALA A 144 -12.14 8.98 -19.03
CA ALA A 144 -11.57 8.96 -17.67
C ALA A 144 -12.45 9.72 -16.66
N VAL A 145 -13.06 10.84 -17.08
CA VAL A 145 -14.03 11.58 -16.25
C VAL A 145 -15.29 10.76 -16.03
N ALA A 146 -15.88 10.19 -17.09
CA ALA A 146 -17.08 9.35 -16.99
C ALA A 146 -16.83 8.11 -16.10
N PHE A 147 -15.66 7.48 -16.23
CA PHE A 147 -15.27 6.38 -15.35
C PHE A 147 -15.20 6.81 -13.88
N ARG A 148 -14.57 7.97 -13.60
CA ARG A 148 -14.48 8.51 -12.24
C ARG A 148 -15.85 8.79 -11.64
N GLU A 149 -16.76 9.39 -12.39
CA GLU A 149 -18.13 9.64 -11.95
C GLU A 149 -18.88 8.33 -11.65
N LYS A 150 -18.76 7.33 -12.54
CA LYS A 150 -19.36 6.01 -12.34
C LYS A 150 -18.83 5.32 -11.09
N MET A 151 -17.51 5.37 -10.87
CA MET A 151 -16.89 4.83 -9.65
C MET A 151 -17.33 5.60 -8.40
N GLY A 152 -17.43 6.92 -8.47
CA GLY A 152 -17.96 7.77 -7.40
C GLY A 152 -19.38 7.36 -6.99
N ASN A 153 -20.25 7.11 -7.98
CA ASN A 153 -21.61 6.62 -7.73
C ASN A 153 -21.62 5.24 -7.06
N TYR A 154 -20.81 4.29 -7.52
CA TYR A 154 -20.71 2.98 -6.87
C TYR A 154 -20.20 3.07 -5.44
N VAL A 155 -19.17 3.89 -5.19
CA VAL A 155 -18.66 4.14 -3.84
C VAL A 155 -19.75 4.74 -2.97
N GLY A 156 -20.51 5.72 -3.46
CA GLY A 156 -21.63 6.32 -2.74
C GLY A 156 -22.73 5.30 -2.36
N ILE A 157 -23.09 4.40 -3.29
CA ILE A 157 -24.06 3.32 -3.01
C ILE A 157 -23.53 2.38 -1.92
N LEU A 158 -22.25 2.00 -1.99
CA LEU A 158 -21.63 1.12 -1.00
C LEU A 158 -21.56 1.78 0.38
N GLN A 159 -21.19 3.07 0.45
CA GLN A 159 -21.18 3.85 1.68
C GLN A 159 -22.58 3.90 2.31
N HIS A 160 -23.59 4.33 1.55
CA HIS A 160 -24.96 4.39 2.06
C HIS A 160 -25.50 3.01 2.50
N THR A 161 -25.11 1.93 1.81
CA THR A 161 -25.48 0.57 2.23
C THR A 161 -24.76 0.16 3.52
N SER A 162 -23.48 0.53 3.66
CA SER A 162 -22.70 0.31 4.86
C SER A 162 -23.29 1.06 6.05
N ASP A 163 -23.62 2.34 5.88
CA ASP A 163 -24.21 3.18 6.91
C ASP A 163 -25.56 2.61 7.38
N LYS A 164 -26.44 2.23 6.45
CA LYS A 164 -27.70 1.55 6.78
C LYS A 164 -27.51 0.26 7.57
N ARG A 165 -26.47 -0.52 7.25
CA ARG A 165 -26.13 -1.73 8.02
C ARG A 165 -25.59 -1.37 9.40
N GLY A 166 -24.79 -0.30 9.51
CA GLY A 166 -24.35 0.26 10.78
C GLY A 166 -25.53 0.62 11.67
N ASP A 167 -26.50 1.39 11.17
CA ASP A 167 -27.70 1.77 11.91
C ASP A 167 -28.52 0.55 12.36
N ALA A 168 -28.65 -0.46 11.50
CA ALA A 168 -29.33 -1.71 11.84
C ALA A 168 -28.60 -2.48 12.96
N ILE A 169 -27.26 -2.52 12.93
CA ILE A 169 -26.46 -3.13 13.99
C ILE A 169 -26.68 -2.39 15.31
N VAL A 170 -26.59 -1.05 15.32
CA VAL A 170 -26.83 -0.26 16.53
C VAL A 170 -28.23 -0.51 17.09
N SER A 171 -29.26 -0.59 16.23
CA SER A 171 -30.62 -0.92 16.65
C SER A 171 -30.74 -2.31 17.30
N LEU A 172 -30.11 -3.33 16.70
CA LEU A 172 -30.09 -4.69 17.24
C LEU A 172 -29.31 -4.77 18.56
N GLU A 173 -28.21 -4.05 18.68
CA GLU A 173 -27.44 -3.98 19.93
C GLU A 173 -28.25 -3.33 21.06
N ALA A 174 -29.00 -2.27 20.76
CA ALA A 174 -29.92 -1.65 21.71
C ALA A 174 -31.03 -2.61 22.14
N GLN A 175 -31.64 -3.34 21.20
CA GLN A 175 -32.64 -4.37 21.51
C GLN A 175 -32.06 -5.50 22.37
N ARG A 176 -30.87 -5.99 22.03
CA ARG A 176 -30.15 -7.00 22.83
C ARG A 176 -29.89 -6.50 24.25
N GLY A 177 -29.47 -5.25 24.41
CA GLY A 177 -29.28 -4.61 25.71
C GLY A 177 -30.56 -4.58 26.54
N LYS A 178 -31.68 -4.21 25.92
CA LYS A 178 -33.00 -4.23 26.56
C LYS A 178 -33.42 -5.63 26.99
N ILE A 179 -33.32 -6.63 26.10
CA ILE A 179 -33.66 -8.02 26.43
C ILE A 179 -32.84 -8.52 27.61
N ARG A 180 -31.54 -8.20 27.64
CA ARG A 180 -30.67 -8.59 28.76
C ARG A 180 -31.13 -7.96 30.07
N HIS A 181 -31.46 -6.68 30.05
CA HIS A 181 -32.00 -6.00 31.22
C HIS A 181 -33.33 -6.62 31.69
N ASP A 182 -34.26 -6.88 30.77
CA ASP A 182 -35.55 -7.50 31.09
C ASP A 182 -35.35 -8.91 31.68
N LEU A 183 -34.39 -9.68 31.17
CA LEU A 183 -34.00 -11.00 31.72
C LEU A 183 -33.39 -10.89 33.11
N ASP A 184 -32.52 -9.89 33.36
CA ASP A 184 -31.92 -9.67 34.67
C ASP A 184 -32.99 -9.30 35.71
N VAL A 185 -33.98 -8.48 35.34
CA VAL A 185 -35.15 -8.17 36.18
C VAL A 185 -35.96 -9.42 36.48
N LEU A 186 -36.33 -10.20 35.45
CA LEU A 186 -37.09 -11.44 35.63
C LEU A 186 -36.35 -12.47 36.51
N ALA A 187 -35.04 -12.60 36.33
CA ALA A 187 -34.20 -13.46 37.17
C ALA A 187 -34.17 -12.97 38.63
N GLY A 188 -34.12 -11.64 38.84
CA GLY A 188 -34.25 -11.02 40.15
C GLY A 188 -35.58 -11.33 40.82
N ASP A 189 -36.69 -11.13 40.11
CA ASP A 189 -38.05 -11.43 40.59
C ASP A 189 -38.23 -12.92 40.91
N HIS A 190 -37.72 -13.80 40.04
CA HIS A 190 -37.77 -15.24 40.28
C HIS A 190 -36.99 -15.62 41.55
N LYS A 191 -35.80 -15.06 41.74
CA LYS A 191 -34.99 -15.31 42.93
C LYS A 191 -35.68 -14.83 44.20
N ALA A 192 -36.33 -13.67 44.17
CA ALA A 192 -37.12 -13.16 45.28
C ALA A 192 -38.29 -14.09 45.62
N TYR A 193 -39.07 -14.49 44.60
CA TYR A 193 -40.17 -15.44 44.76
C TYR A 193 -39.72 -16.78 45.36
N THR A 194 -38.62 -17.35 44.88
CA THR A 194 -38.09 -18.61 45.44
C THR A 194 -37.63 -18.43 46.88
N GLY A 195 -37.02 -17.29 47.22
CA GLY A 195 -36.62 -16.99 48.59
C GLY A 195 -37.81 -16.89 49.55
N ASP A 196 -38.90 -16.26 49.12
CA ASP A 196 -40.13 -16.18 49.91
C ASP A 196 -40.78 -17.56 50.12
N MET A 197 -40.76 -18.41 49.08
CA MET A 197 -41.25 -19.79 49.17
C MET A 197 -40.42 -20.65 50.12
N ASP A 198 -39.09 -20.52 50.08
CA ASP A 198 -38.19 -21.21 51.01
C ASP A 198 -38.44 -20.75 52.45
N SER A 199 -38.58 -19.44 52.68
CA SER A 199 -38.93 -18.90 54.00
C SER A 199 -40.27 -19.42 54.50
N TRP A 200 -41.28 -19.51 53.63
CA TRP A 200 -42.58 -20.07 53.99
C TRP A 200 -42.48 -21.58 54.30
N ALA A 201 -41.72 -22.33 53.52
CA ALA A 201 -41.50 -23.76 53.75
C ALA A 201 -40.80 -24.01 55.09
N ASP A 202 -39.81 -23.17 55.45
CA ASP A 202 -39.13 -23.24 56.74
C ASP A 202 -40.08 -22.87 57.90
N ASP A 203 -40.91 -21.85 57.75
CA ASP A 203 -41.95 -21.48 58.73
C ASP A 203 -42.97 -22.62 58.95
N VAL A 204 -43.41 -23.26 57.87
CA VAL A 204 -44.31 -24.42 57.94
C VAL A 204 -43.62 -25.57 58.66
N ARG A 205 -42.36 -25.89 58.31
CA ARG A 205 -41.58 -26.94 58.98
C ARG A 205 -41.47 -26.68 60.48
N ALA A 206 -41.11 -25.46 60.88
CA ALA A 206 -40.98 -25.08 62.29
C ALA A 206 -42.31 -25.19 63.06
N LYS A 207 -43.44 -24.84 62.44
CA LYS A 207 -44.78 -24.99 63.05
C LYS A 207 -45.20 -26.45 63.17
N VAL A 208 -44.91 -27.27 62.15
CA VAL A 208 -45.21 -28.71 62.14
C VAL A 208 -44.39 -29.44 63.20
N GLU A 209 -43.09 -29.15 63.31
CA GLU A 209 -42.24 -29.73 64.36
C GLU A 209 -42.73 -29.35 65.77
N ARG A 210 -43.16 -28.10 65.98
CA ARG A 210 -43.79 -27.66 67.23
C ARG A 210 -45.05 -28.46 67.57
N LEU A 211 -45.94 -28.67 66.60
CA LEU A 211 -47.16 -29.47 66.80
C LEU A 211 -46.85 -30.94 67.14
N PHE A 212 -45.90 -31.55 66.43
CA PHE A 212 -45.50 -32.92 66.74
C PHE A 212 -44.92 -33.06 68.15
N ARG A 213 -44.08 -32.11 68.58
CA ARG A 213 -43.54 -32.09 69.95
C ARG A 213 -44.62 -31.91 71.01
N ALA A 214 -45.64 -31.07 70.75
CA ALA A 214 -46.74 -30.85 71.69
C ALA A 214 -47.64 -32.09 71.87
N LEU A 215 -47.71 -32.96 70.86
CA LEU A 215 -48.47 -34.21 70.88
C LEU A 215 -47.72 -35.38 71.51
N GLU A 216 -46.41 -35.25 71.76
CA GLU A 216 -45.64 -36.31 72.39
C GLU A 216 -45.97 -36.44 73.89
N PRO A 217 -46.09 -37.68 74.40
CA PRO A 217 -46.44 -37.91 75.79
C PRO A 217 -45.36 -37.33 76.70
N SER A 218 -45.78 -36.66 77.78
CA SER A 218 -44.89 -36.15 78.84
C SER A 218 -44.51 -37.22 79.87
N LYS A 219 -45.11 -38.41 79.78
CA LYS A 219 -44.94 -39.51 80.72
C LYS A 219 -44.66 -40.80 79.96
N GLY A 220 -43.54 -41.44 80.27
CA GLY A 220 -43.27 -42.83 79.91
C GLY A 220 -43.56 -43.74 81.09
N GLU A 221 -44.42 -44.75 80.90
CA GLU A 221 -44.71 -45.76 81.93
C GLU A 221 -44.22 -47.13 81.47
N TRP A 222 -43.38 -47.74 82.28
CA TRP A 222 -42.84 -49.07 82.09
C TRP A 222 -43.30 -49.98 83.22
N ARG A 223 -44.00 -51.07 82.87
CA ARG A 223 -44.45 -52.06 83.86
C ARG A 223 -43.54 -53.28 83.86
N ILE A 224 -42.92 -53.55 85.00
CA ILE A 224 -42.13 -54.77 85.20
C ILE A 224 -43.06 -55.88 85.64
N HIS A 225 -43.52 -56.70 84.70
CA HIS A 225 -44.36 -57.85 85.03
C HIS A 225 -43.59 -58.93 85.80
N ARG A 226 -44.27 -59.62 86.72
CA ARG A 226 -43.72 -60.70 87.57
C ARG A 226 -42.48 -60.24 88.35
N ALA A 227 -42.51 -59.02 88.90
CA ALA A 227 -41.37 -58.36 89.50
C ALA A 227 -40.70 -59.22 90.61
N HIS A 228 -41.51 -59.86 91.46
CA HIS A 228 -41.01 -60.73 92.54
C HIS A 228 -40.21 -61.94 92.02
N LYS A 229 -40.67 -62.58 90.93
CA LYS A 229 -39.95 -63.71 90.32
C LYS A 229 -38.67 -63.23 89.64
N ARG A 230 -38.74 -62.14 88.88
CA ARG A 230 -37.59 -61.59 88.15
C ARG A 230 -36.50 -61.11 89.09
N ALA A 231 -36.85 -60.55 90.25
CA ALA A 231 -35.85 -60.14 91.24
C ALA A 231 -35.13 -61.32 91.89
N LYS A 232 -35.85 -62.41 92.24
CA LYS A 232 -35.23 -63.62 92.81
C LYS A 232 -34.22 -64.27 91.87
N ASP A 233 -34.46 -64.20 90.56
CA ASP A 233 -33.60 -64.79 89.54
C ASP A 233 -32.37 -63.92 89.23
N LEU A 234 -32.28 -62.70 89.77
CA LEU A 234 -31.20 -61.76 89.53
C LEU A 234 -30.28 -61.66 90.76
N LYS A 235 -28.97 -61.67 90.51
CA LYS A 235 -27.96 -61.38 91.52
C LYS A 235 -27.34 -60.01 91.26
N LYS A 236 -26.95 -59.30 92.31
CA LYS A 236 -26.18 -58.05 92.21
C LYS A 236 -24.96 -58.26 91.28
N PRO A 237 -24.71 -57.41 90.26
CA PRO A 237 -25.39 -56.16 89.88
C PRO A 237 -26.24 -56.27 88.59
N LEU A 238 -27.03 -57.34 88.42
CA LEU A 238 -27.85 -57.50 87.20
C LEU A 238 -29.12 -56.65 87.25
N ALA A 239 -29.47 -56.04 86.11
CA ALA A 239 -30.64 -55.20 85.93
C ALA A 239 -31.69 -55.82 85.00
N ILE A 240 -32.93 -55.38 85.23
CA ILE A 240 -34.03 -55.48 84.29
C ILE A 240 -34.02 -54.20 83.45
N LYS A 241 -34.04 -54.31 82.12
CA LYS A 241 -34.07 -53.15 81.22
C LYS A 241 -35.44 -52.95 80.60
N SER A 242 -35.85 -51.70 80.45
CA SER A 242 -37.01 -51.32 79.63
C SER A 242 -36.65 -51.35 78.13
N PRO A 243 -37.66 -51.49 77.25
CA PRO A 243 -37.51 -51.10 75.86
C PRO A 243 -37.11 -49.63 75.76
N VAL A 244 -36.36 -49.29 74.72
CA VAL A 244 -36.04 -47.90 74.41
C VAL A 244 -37.32 -47.18 73.97
N PHE A 245 -37.57 -45.99 74.50
CA PHE A 245 -38.76 -45.19 74.19
C PHE A 245 -38.43 -43.72 73.99
N SER A 246 -39.42 -42.96 73.52
CA SER A 246 -39.33 -41.51 73.34
C SER A 246 -40.35 -40.79 74.22
N VAL A 247 -39.97 -39.64 74.77
CA VAL A 247 -40.82 -38.82 75.64
C VAL A 247 -40.43 -37.35 75.46
N ARG A 248 -41.41 -36.47 75.19
CA ARG A 248 -41.19 -35.01 74.99
C ARG A 248 -39.92 -34.66 74.18
N GLY A 249 -39.78 -35.20 72.98
CA GLY A 249 -38.72 -34.89 72.01
C GLY A 249 -37.42 -35.64 72.25
N LEU A 250 -37.24 -36.23 73.43
CA LEU A 250 -36.08 -37.06 73.73
C LEU A 250 -36.25 -38.44 73.10
N LYS A 251 -35.40 -38.73 72.13
CA LYS A 251 -35.28 -40.06 71.53
C LYS A 251 -34.31 -40.90 72.35
N GLU A 252 -34.46 -42.21 72.29
CA GLU A 252 -33.52 -43.17 72.88
C GLU A 252 -33.45 -43.17 74.42
N VAL A 253 -34.56 -42.88 75.11
CA VAL A 253 -34.63 -42.98 76.58
C VAL A 253 -34.76 -44.45 77.00
N GLN A 254 -34.01 -44.85 78.03
CA GLN A 254 -34.07 -46.21 78.59
C GLN A 254 -33.99 -46.19 80.12
N LEU A 255 -34.82 -46.98 80.77
CA LEU A 255 -34.80 -47.24 82.21
C LEU A 255 -34.22 -48.63 82.51
N GLU A 256 -33.40 -48.73 83.56
CA GLU A 256 -32.85 -49.97 84.10
C GLU A 256 -33.13 -50.09 85.59
N PHE A 257 -33.75 -51.18 86.02
CA PHE A 257 -34.07 -51.44 87.42
C PHE A 257 -33.18 -52.55 87.98
N PHE A 258 -32.48 -52.28 89.07
CA PHE A 258 -31.57 -53.17 89.80
C PHE A 258 -32.18 -53.52 91.16
N PRO A 259 -32.87 -54.67 91.30
CA PRO A 259 -33.60 -55.02 92.53
C PRO A 259 -32.72 -55.17 93.77
N GLU A 260 -31.47 -55.64 93.59
CA GLU A 260 -30.46 -55.85 94.63
C GLU A 260 -29.38 -54.75 94.62
N GLY A 261 -29.65 -53.66 93.90
CA GLY A 261 -28.73 -52.54 93.72
C GLY A 261 -27.58 -52.78 92.75
N THR A 262 -26.66 -51.81 92.67
CA THR A 262 -25.46 -51.83 91.83
C THR A 262 -24.20 -52.01 92.67
N ASN A 263 -23.05 -52.30 92.07
CA ASN A 263 -21.79 -52.46 92.83
C ASN A 263 -21.44 -51.26 93.71
N ASN A 264 -21.95 -50.07 93.39
CA ASN A 264 -21.69 -48.82 94.09
C ASN A 264 -22.89 -48.32 94.91
N SER A 265 -23.99 -49.09 94.98
CA SER A 265 -25.18 -48.70 95.74
C SER A 265 -25.07 -49.07 97.21
N PRO A 266 -25.74 -48.34 98.12
CA PRO A 266 -25.90 -48.73 99.52
C PRO A 266 -26.47 -50.15 99.65
N GLU A 267 -26.08 -50.84 100.73
CA GLU A 267 -26.54 -52.20 101.01
C GLU A 267 -28.04 -52.20 101.31
N GLY A 268 -28.76 -53.19 100.75
CA GLY A 268 -30.21 -53.34 100.94
C GLY A 268 -31.10 -52.43 100.10
N LYS A 269 -30.54 -51.52 99.27
CA LYS A 269 -31.32 -50.62 98.41
C LYS A 269 -31.38 -51.08 96.95
N ALA A 270 -32.55 -50.98 96.34
CA ALA A 270 -32.69 -51.12 94.89
C ALA A 270 -32.27 -49.83 94.17
N VAL A 271 -31.90 -49.92 92.90
CA VAL A 271 -31.55 -48.76 92.08
C VAL A 271 -32.40 -48.72 90.82
N LEU A 272 -33.03 -47.60 90.54
CA LEU A 272 -33.57 -47.29 89.21
C LEU A 272 -32.62 -46.32 88.52
N ARG A 273 -32.12 -46.71 87.36
CA ARG A 273 -31.27 -45.88 86.51
C ARG A 273 -32.04 -45.41 85.29
N ALA A 274 -32.05 -44.10 85.04
CA ALA A 274 -32.53 -43.52 83.80
C ALA A 274 -31.34 -43.15 82.90
N TYR A 275 -31.39 -43.61 81.64
CA TYR A 275 -30.49 -43.24 80.56
C TYR A 275 -31.19 -42.24 79.64
N LEU A 276 -30.60 -41.05 79.53
CA LEU A 276 -31.07 -39.99 78.64
C LEU A 276 -30.09 -39.81 77.46
N PRO A 277 -30.57 -39.36 76.30
CA PRO A 277 -29.72 -39.14 75.13
C PRO A 277 -28.67 -38.04 75.39
N LYS A 278 -27.56 -38.10 74.64
CA LYS A 278 -26.50 -37.09 74.72
C LYS A 278 -27.04 -35.71 74.37
N GLY A 279 -26.74 -34.73 75.22
CA GLY A 279 -27.17 -33.33 75.02
C GLY A 279 -28.58 -33.03 75.52
N ALA A 280 -29.27 -33.98 76.16
CA ALA A 280 -30.52 -33.68 76.85
C ALA A 280 -30.28 -32.64 77.96
N LEU A 281 -31.01 -31.51 77.90
CA LEU A 281 -31.07 -30.50 78.95
C LEU A 281 -32.51 -30.43 79.43
N VAL A 282 -32.85 -31.23 80.44
CA VAL A 282 -34.21 -31.43 80.90
C VAL A 282 -34.27 -31.58 82.41
N ARG A 283 -35.43 -31.23 82.97
CA ARG A 283 -35.86 -31.58 84.31
C ARG A 283 -36.87 -32.72 84.23
N PHE A 284 -36.61 -33.81 84.92
CA PHE A 284 -37.46 -35.00 84.89
C PHE A 284 -37.57 -35.61 86.27
N GLN A 285 -38.55 -36.48 86.47
CA GLN A 285 -38.74 -37.20 87.71
C GLN A 285 -39.06 -38.65 87.42
N ILE A 286 -38.39 -39.55 88.13
CA ILE A 286 -38.61 -40.98 88.05
C ILE A 286 -39.30 -41.49 89.31
N TRP A 287 -40.13 -42.51 89.11
CA TRP A 287 -40.92 -43.17 90.14
C TRP A 287 -40.79 -44.67 89.99
N VAL A 288 -40.69 -45.37 91.11
CA VAL A 288 -40.91 -46.82 91.21
C VAL A 288 -42.06 -46.99 92.18
N GLY A 289 -43.19 -47.55 91.73
CA GLY A 289 -44.41 -47.57 92.53
C GLY A 289 -44.85 -46.16 92.90
N PHE A 290 -44.83 -45.86 94.20
CA PHE A 290 -45.12 -44.56 94.79
C PHE A 290 -43.86 -43.84 95.31
N SER A 291 -42.69 -44.46 95.23
CA SER A 291 -41.41 -43.87 95.66
C SER A 291 -40.75 -43.02 94.58
N SER A 292 -40.21 -41.88 94.96
CA SER A 292 -39.40 -41.00 94.12
C SER A 292 -38.38 -40.21 94.96
N ASP A 293 -37.18 -39.98 94.42
CA ASP A 293 -36.16 -39.10 95.01
C ASP A 293 -36.34 -37.61 94.64
N GLY A 294 -37.49 -37.26 94.03
CA GLY A 294 -37.78 -35.92 93.56
C GLY A 294 -37.25 -35.62 92.15
N PRO A 295 -37.39 -34.38 91.68
CA PRO A 295 -36.99 -33.99 90.34
C PRO A 295 -35.46 -33.92 90.18
N MET A 296 -34.96 -34.47 89.09
CA MET A 296 -33.57 -34.45 88.68
C MET A 296 -33.39 -33.53 87.47
N GLU A 297 -32.25 -32.85 87.40
CA GLU A 297 -31.90 -31.94 86.29
C GLU A 297 -30.60 -32.37 85.64
N THR A 298 -30.61 -32.48 84.31
CA THR A 298 -29.40 -32.78 83.53
C THR A 298 -28.55 -31.51 83.37
N LYS A 299 -27.23 -31.64 83.50
CA LYS A 299 -26.29 -30.54 83.26
C LYS A 299 -25.67 -30.64 81.86
N PRO A 300 -25.28 -29.52 81.21
CA PRO A 300 -24.49 -29.55 79.99
C PRO A 300 -23.23 -30.40 80.22
N ASN A 301 -23.02 -31.43 79.39
CA ASN A 301 -21.92 -32.41 79.51
C ASN A 301 -21.90 -33.26 80.81
N GLY A 302 -23.04 -33.38 81.50
CA GLY A 302 -23.18 -34.24 82.67
C GLY A 302 -23.27 -35.74 82.36
N SER A 303 -23.39 -36.55 83.41
CA SER A 303 -23.68 -37.99 83.27
C SER A 303 -24.97 -38.21 82.49
N LEU A 304 -24.99 -39.21 81.61
CA LEU A 304 -26.19 -39.65 80.88
C LEU A 304 -27.03 -40.65 81.68
N ALA A 305 -26.48 -41.13 82.80
CA ALA A 305 -27.09 -42.09 83.69
C ALA A 305 -27.41 -41.41 85.03
N PHE A 306 -28.65 -41.54 85.48
CA PHE A 306 -29.16 -40.98 86.73
C PHE A 306 -29.75 -42.08 87.60
N ASP A 307 -29.21 -42.23 88.82
CA ASP A 307 -29.61 -43.28 89.75
C ASP A 307 -30.54 -42.71 90.83
N MET A 308 -31.67 -43.39 91.02
CA MET A 308 -32.58 -43.23 92.15
C MET A 308 -32.47 -44.46 93.04
N PHE A 309 -32.33 -44.24 94.35
CA PHE A 309 -32.27 -45.34 95.32
C PHE A 309 -33.65 -45.59 95.88
N VAL A 310 -34.12 -46.83 95.79
CA VAL A 310 -35.49 -47.19 96.18
C VAL A 310 -35.44 -48.09 97.40
N ASP A 311 -36.04 -47.60 98.48
CA ASP A 311 -36.30 -48.36 99.69
C ASP A 311 -37.64 -49.10 99.55
N ASP A 312 -37.70 -50.32 100.10
CA ASP A 312 -38.93 -51.12 100.18
C ASP A 312 -39.72 -51.21 98.86
N TRP A 313 -39.03 -51.45 97.74
CA TRP A 313 -39.68 -51.57 96.44
C TRP A 313 -40.63 -52.79 96.34
N GLN A 314 -40.40 -53.80 97.17
CA GLN A 314 -41.15 -55.05 97.16
C GLN A 314 -42.60 -54.88 97.63
N SER A 315 -42.86 -53.95 98.57
CA SER A 315 -44.22 -53.61 99.03
C SER A 315 -45.02 -52.85 97.98
N GLN A 316 -44.37 -52.38 96.92
CA GLN A 316 -44.96 -51.57 95.85
C GLN A 316 -45.34 -52.38 94.62
N ILE A 317 -45.19 -53.71 94.69
CA ILE A 317 -45.69 -54.64 93.69
C ILE A 317 -47.21 -54.66 93.78
N GLN A 318 -47.88 -54.39 92.67
CA GLN A 318 -49.34 -54.41 92.58
C GLN A 318 -49.89 -55.85 92.68
N ASP A 319 -51.19 -55.98 92.94
CA ASP A 319 -51.87 -57.28 93.08
C ASP A 319 -51.71 -58.19 91.84
N ASP A 320 -51.47 -57.62 90.67
CA ASP A 320 -51.19 -58.34 89.42
C ASP A 320 -49.73 -58.84 89.29
N GLY A 321 -48.91 -58.60 90.32
CA GLY A 321 -47.49 -58.95 90.38
C GLY A 321 -46.60 -58.04 89.56
N SER A 322 -47.08 -56.87 89.11
CA SER A 322 -46.30 -55.89 88.36
C SER A 322 -45.78 -54.76 89.24
N LEU A 323 -44.61 -54.22 88.88
CA LEU A 323 -44.04 -53.01 89.48
C LEU A 323 -44.08 -51.90 88.44
N PRO A 324 -44.87 -50.82 88.64
CA PRO A 324 -44.89 -49.70 87.72
C PRO A 324 -43.65 -48.83 87.94
N VAL A 325 -43.00 -48.48 86.85
CA VAL A 325 -41.89 -47.53 86.79
C VAL A 325 -42.31 -46.40 85.87
N VAL A 326 -42.22 -45.17 86.33
CA VAL A 326 -42.66 -44.00 85.56
C VAL A 326 -41.51 -43.03 85.44
N LEU A 327 -41.30 -42.51 84.24
CA LEU A 327 -40.50 -41.32 84.00
C LEU A 327 -41.42 -40.21 83.50
N THR A 328 -41.43 -39.10 84.21
CA THR A 328 -42.21 -37.90 83.87
C THR A 328 -41.26 -36.77 83.53
N MET A 329 -41.46 -36.17 82.36
CA MET A 329 -40.74 -34.97 81.93
C MET A 329 -41.43 -33.74 82.51
N LEU A 330 -40.68 -32.95 83.28
CA LEU A 330 -41.21 -31.78 83.99
C LEU A 330 -40.93 -30.47 83.23
N LYS A 331 -39.72 -30.32 82.67
CA LYS A 331 -39.34 -29.14 81.89
C LYS A 331 -38.25 -29.49 80.89
N ASP A 332 -38.33 -28.91 79.69
CA ASP A 332 -37.19 -28.84 78.77
C ASP A 332 -36.41 -27.56 79.07
N LEU A 333 -35.11 -27.67 79.32
CA LEU A 333 -34.21 -26.55 79.65
C LEU A 333 -33.48 -26.02 78.41
N THR A 334 -33.68 -26.63 77.23
CA THR A 334 -33.23 -26.07 75.94
C THR A 334 -34.17 -25.00 75.38
N GLU A 335 -35.41 -24.96 75.87
CA GLU A 335 -36.43 -23.99 75.45
C GLU A 335 -36.67 -22.97 76.57
N GLU A 336 -36.65 -21.67 76.24
CA GLU A 336 -37.20 -20.59 77.09
C GLU A 336 -38.75 -20.58 77.10
N ASP A 337 -39.38 -21.60 76.52
CA ASP A 337 -40.80 -21.62 76.24
C ASP A 337 -41.59 -22.18 77.45
N GLU A 338 -42.19 -21.28 78.23
CA GLU A 338 -43.14 -21.63 79.31
C GLU A 338 -44.50 -22.12 78.79
N SER A 339 -44.73 -22.09 77.47
CA SER A 339 -46.08 -22.16 76.87
C SER A 339 -46.70 -23.57 76.69
N LEU A 340 -46.04 -24.64 77.15
CA LEU A 340 -46.65 -25.98 77.21
C LEU A 340 -46.39 -26.69 78.55
N SER A 341 -46.28 -25.89 79.62
CA SER A 341 -46.65 -26.37 80.95
C SER A 341 -48.18 -26.40 80.99
N THR A 342 -48.78 -27.59 81.18
CA THR A 342 -50.18 -27.66 81.61
C THR A 342 -50.21 -27.30 83.09
N GLU A 343 -49.74 -26.10 83.45
CA GLU A 343 -49.85 -25.55 84.79
C GLU A 343 -51.28 -25.01 84.93
N VAL A 344 -52.21 -25.89 85.32
CA VAL A 344 -53.50 -25.43 85.84
C VAL A 344 -53.21 -24.88 87.23
N ARG A 345 -52.98 -23.57 87.34
CA ARG A 345 -53.01 -22.87 88.62
C ARG A 345 -54.45 -22.92 89.14
N ILE A 346 -54.68 -23.76 90.14
CA ILE A 346 -55.88 -23.68 90.96
C ILE A 346 -55.52 -22.79 92.16
N GLU A 347 -55.95 -21.54 92.12
CA GLU A 347 -55.98 -20.70 93.32
C GLU A 347 -57.19 -21.12 94.16
N SER A 348 -56.93 -21.51 95.40
CA SER A 348 -57.96 -21.65 96.44
C SER A 348 -57.89 -20.44 97.36
N HIS A 349 -59.02 -19.75 97.53
CA HIS A 349 -59.20 -18.68 98.51
C HIS A 349 -58.94 -19.14 99.95
#